data_AF-A0A7C0Z4Y9-F1
#
_entry.id   AF-A0A7C0Z4Y9-F1
#
_cell.length_a   1.000
_cell.length_b   1.000
_cell.length_c   1.000
_cell.angle_alpha   90.00
_cell.angle_beta   90.00
_cell.angle_gamma   90.00
#
_symmetry.space_group_name_H-M   'P 1'
#
loop_
_entity.id
_entity.type
_entity.pdbx_description
1 polymer ?
#
loop_
_entity_poly.entity_id
_entity_poly.type
_entity_poly.pdbx_seq_one_letter_code
_entity_poly.pdbx_strand_id
1 'polypeptide(L)'
;MKLSYEVWAVVLVGFLVGCASVHKSRFIITTNERGEKVVIGRIKSEELLRHFPEYRRNYLNYYPDSSAVRFLQSWSPPVEILLFIGTWCSDCRREVPKLFKTLDMAKN
;
A
#
# COMPACT_ATOMS: atom_id res chain seq x y z
N MET A 1 45.19 20.87 5.79
CA MET A 1 43.96 20.94 6.62
C MET A 1 42.64 20.78 5.86
N LYS A 2 42.58 20.84 4.52
CA LYS A 2 41.32 20.65 3.77
C LYS A 2 40.98 19.17 3.48
N LEU A 3 42.00 18.31 3.40
CA LEU A 3 41.81 16.90 3.06
C LEU A 3 41.14 16.06 4.16
N SER A 4 41.17 16.51 5.43
CA SER A 4 40.55 15.74 6.52
C SER A 4 39.04 15.94 6.61
N TYR A 5 38.51 17.13 6.33
CA TYR A 5 37.06 17.38 6.45
C TYR A 5 36.25 16.68 5.34
N GLU A 6 36.81 16.51 4.15
CA GLU A 6 36.10 15.85 3.04
C GLU A 6 35.97 14.34 3.26
N VAL A 7 36.99 13.71 3.83
CA VAL A 7 36.95 12.29 4.19
C VAL A 7 35.91 12.04 5.28
N TRP A 8 35.85 12.88 6.31
CA TRP A 8 34.83 12.77 7.35
C TRP A 8 33.42 13.10 6.85
N ALA A 9 33.26 14.03 5.89
CA ALA A 9 31.97 14.35 5.29
C ALA A 9 31.38 13.17 4.47
N VAL A 10 32.21 12.46 3.71
CA VAL A 10 31.77 11.27 2.93
C VAL A 10 31.39 10.11 3.85
N VAL A 11 32.11 9.90 4.95
CA VAL A 11 31.79 8.87 5.97
C VAL A 11 30.47 9.19 6.68
N LEU A 12 30.22 10.47 7.00
CA LEU A 12 28.97 10.92 7.63
C LEU A 12 27.76 10.76 6.70
N VAL A 13 27.92 11.02 5.41
CA VAL A 13 26.86 10.82 4.39
C VAL A 13 26.57 9.32 4.20
N GLY A 14 27.60 8.46 4.21
CA GLY A 14 27.41 7.01 4.10
C GLY A 14 26.66 6.38 5.27
N PHE A 15 26.79 6.93 6.47
CA PHE A 15 26.12 6.40 7.68
C PHE A 15 24.61 6.72 7.73
N LEU A 16 24.17 7.82 7.12
CA LEU A 16 22.75 8.23 7.07
C LEU A 16 21.88 7.38 6.12
N VAL A 17 22.49 6.62 5.21
CA VAL A 17 21.77 5.76 4.24
C VAL A 17 21.47 4.36 4.81
N GLY A 18 21.97 4.03 6.00
CA GLY A 18 21.96 2.67 6.56
C GLY A 18 20.67 2.17 7.24
N CYS A 19 19.61 2.97 7.38
CA CYS A 19 18.42 2.60 8.17
C CYS A 19 17.15 2.30 7.35
N ALA A 20 17.26 1.98 6.06
CA ALA A 20 16.14 1.46 5.29
C ALA A 20 15.99 -0.07 5.50
N SER A 21 15.77 -0.51 6.74
CA SER A 21 15.32 -1.87 7.01
C SER A 21 13.91 -2.04 6.45
N VAL A 22 13.84 -2.48 5.19
CA VAL A 22 12.61 -2.86 4.50
C VAL A 22 11.93 -3.95 5.33
N HIS A 23 10.87 -3.58 6.05
CA HIS A 23 10.01 -4.50 6.76
C HIS A 23 9.30 -5.40 5.74
N LYS A 24 9.93 -6.54 5.42
CA LYS A 24 9.47 -7.47 4.39
C LYS A 24 8.18 -8.14 4.87
N SER A 25 7.04 -7.61 4.41
CA SER A 25 5.71 -8.13 4.71
C SER A 25 5.62 -9.60 4.25
N ARG A 26 5.24 -10.50 5.18
CA ARG A 26 5.14 -11.95 4.95
C ARG A 26 3.83 -12.27 4.23
N PHE A 27 3.82 -12.14 2.91
CA PHE A 27 2.78 -12.72 2.07
C PHE A 27 3.41 -13.63 1.02
N ILE A 28 2.63 -14.62 0.56
CA ILE A 28 2.99 -15.54 -0.51
C ILE A 28 1.99 -15.32 -1.63
N ILE A 29 2.50 -15.13 -2.84
CA ILE A 29 1.69 -15.18 -4.05
C ILE A 29 1.83 -16.58 -4.62
N THR A 30 0.70 -17.26 -4.80
CA THR A 30 0.64 -18.62 -5.35
C THR A 30 -0.52 -18.73 -6.35
N THR A 31 -0.71 -19.91 -6.89
CA THR A 31 -1.84 -20.26 -7.75
C THR A 31 -2.77 -21.21 -7.00
N ASN A 32 -4.07 -20.95 -7.02
CA ASN A 32 -5.06 -21.85 -6.42
C ASN A 32 -5.36 -23.06 -7.33
N GLU A 33 -6.20 -23.98 -6.87
CA GLU A 33 -6.63 -25.17 -7.61
C GLU A 33 -7.35 -24.85 -8.94
N ARG A 34 -7.85 -23.63 -9.10
CA ARG A 34 -8.54 -23.13 -10.29
C ARG A 34 -7.61 -22.42 -11.27
N GLY A 35 -6.30 -22.37 -11.00
CA GLY A 35 -5.34 -21.66 -11.84
C GLY A 35 -5.31 -20.14 -11.62
N GLU A 36 -5.99 -19.62 -10.60
CA GLU A 36 -6.02 -18.18 -10.31
C GLU A 36 -4.83 -17.78 -9.43
N LYS A 37 -4.23 -16.63 -9.74
CA LYS A 37 -3.21 -16.00 -8.89
C LYS A 37 -3.87 -15.50 -7.60
N VAL A 38 -3.35 -15.93 -6.45
CA VAL A 38 -3.87 -15.58 -5.12
C VAL A 38 -2.76 -15.13 -4.18
N VAL A 39 -3.12 -14.40 -3.13
CA VAL A 39 -2.23 -14.03 -2.04
C VAL A 39 -2.66 -14.69 -0.73
N ILE A 40 -1.69 -15.18 0.03
CA ILE A 40 -1.88 -15.72 1.38
C ILE A 40 -1.00 -14.91 2.34
N GLY A 41 -1.59 -14.43 3.43
CA GLY A 41 -0.91 -13.63 4.45
C GLY A 41 -1.27 -12.14 4.42
N ARG A 42 -0.61 -11.35 5.28
CA ARG A 42 -0.87 -9.91 5.40
C ARG A 42 -0.17 -9.16 4.28
N ILE A 43 -0.95 -8.47 3.45
CA ILE A 43 -0.47 -7.67 2.33
C ILE A 43 -0.86 -6.20 2.52
N LYS A 44 0.03 -5.28 2.14
CA LYS A 44 -0.27 -3.84 2.11
C LYS A 44 -1.04 -3.47 0.84
N SER A 45 -1.83 -2.39 0.89
CA SER A 45 -2.60 -1.90 -0.26
C SER A 45 -1.69 -1.65 -1.48
N GLU A 46 -0.52 -1.06 -1.30
CA GLU A 46 0.40 -0.74 -2.42
C GLU A 46 0.93 -2.01 -3.09
N GLU A 47 1.25 -3.03 -2.30
CA GLU A 47 1.69 -4.34 -2.80
C GLU A 47 0.55 -5.07 -3.51
N LEU A 48 -0.69 -4.99 -2.99
CA LEU A 48 -1.86 -5.56 -3.65
C LEU A 48 -2.09 -4.91 -5.02
N LEU A 49 -2.08 -3.57 -5.09
CA LEU A 49 -2.20 -2.83 -6.34
C LEU A 49 -1.01 -3.08 -7.29
N ARG A 50 0.19 -3.37 -6.77
CA ARG A 50 1.35 -3.74 -7.59
C ARG A 50 1.21 -5.13 -8.21
N HIS A 51 0.80 -6.11 -7.44
CA HIS A 51 0.83 -7.51 -7.87
C HIS A 51 -0.45 -7.98 -8.59
N PHE A 52 -1.57 -7.26 -8.44
CA PHE A 52 -2.86 -7.61 -9.02
C PHE A 52 -3.38 -6.48 -9.95
N PRO A 53 -3.15 -6.58 -11.27
CA PRO A 53 -3.49 -5.52 -12.22
C PRO A 53 -4.96 -5.11 -12.26
N GLU A 54 -5.88 -6.04 -11.98
CA GLU A 54 -7.32 -5.75 -11.93
C GLU A 54 -7.65 -4.80 -10.77
N TYR A 55 -7.06 -5.02 -9.58
CA TYR A 55 -7.22 -4.11 -8.44
C TYR A 55 -6.68 -2.72 -8.77
N ARG A 56 -5.50 -2.63 -9.40
CA ARG A 56 -4.94 -1.34 -9.85
C ARG A 56 -5.85 -0.63 -10.83
N ARG A 57 -6.36 -1.35 -11.82
CA ARG A 57 -7.26 -0.80 -12.84
C ARG A 57 -8.53 -0.24 -12.20
N ASN A 58 -9.15 -1.01 -11.31
CA ASN A 58 -10.36 -0.59 -10.60
C ASN A 58 -10.10 0.58 -9.65
N TYR A 59 -8.93 0.64 -9.02
CA TYR A 59 -8.51 1.78 -8.22
C TYR A 59 -8.39 3.06 -9.06
N LEU A 60 -7.70 2.98 -10.21
CA LEU A 60 -7.46 4.14 -11.08
C LEU A 60 -8.72 4.66 -11.75
N ASN A 61 -9.65 3.76 -12.09
CA ASN A 61 -10.88 4.10 -12.81
C ASN A 61 -12.03 4.55 -11.90
N TYR A 62 -11.87 4.43 -10.58
CA TYR A 62 -12.90 4.81 -9.63
C TYR A 62 -12.73 6.26 -9.16
N TYR A 63 -13.85 7.00 -9.18
CA TYR A 63 -13.97 8.34 -8.65
C TYR A 63 -14.96 8.32 -7.48
N PRO A 64 -14.49 8.46 -6.23
CA PRO A 64 -15.37 8.46 -5.07
C PRO A 64 -16.37 9.62 -5.09
N ASP A 65 -17.51 9.40 -4.44
CA ASP A 65 -18.46 10.47 -4.17
C ASP A 65 -17.80 11.57 -3.32
N SER A 66 -17.86 12.81 -3.79
CA SER A 66 -17.19 13.94 -3.11
C SER A 66 -17.74 14.22 -1.71
N SER A 67 -19.01 13.92 -1.45
CA SER A 67 -19.63 14.04 -0.12
C SER A 67 -19.10 13.00 0.85
N ALA A 68 -18.88 11.76 0.40
CA ALA A 68 -18.28 10.70 1.20
C ALA A 68 -16.82 11.04 1.56
N VAL A 69 -16.04 11.58 0.61
CA VAL A 69 -14.66 12.03 0.87
C VAL A 69 -14.64 13.16 1.91
N ARG A 70 -15.51 14.18 1.77
CA ARG A 70 -15.62 15.28 2.73
C ARG A 70 -16.02 14.80 4.12
N PHE A 71 -16.94 13.84 4.21
CA PHE A 71 -17.33 13.23 5.48
C PHE A 71 -16.13 12.57 6.16
N LEU A 72 -15.37 11.73 5.44
CA LEU A 72 -14.19 11.06 5.98
C LEU A 72 -13.09 12.06 6.38
N GLN A 73 -12.88 13.13 5.59
CA GLN A 73 -11.94 14.20 5.96
C GLN A 73 -12.30 14.91 7.26
N SER A 74 -13.60 15.00 7.58
CA SER A 74 -14.07 15.62 8.82
C SER A 74 -13.99 14.69 10.04
N TRP A 75 -13.75 13.39 9.83
CA TRP A 75 -13.65 12.41 10.89
C TRP A 75 -12.26 12.48 11.55
N SER A 76 -12.23 12.82 12.84
CA SER A 76 -11.00 12.97 13.62
C SER A 76 -10.63 11.79 14.53
N PRO A 77 -11.57 10.96 15.02
CA PRO A 77 -11.18 9.80 15.82
C PRO A 77 -10.36 8.80 15.01
N PRO A 78 -9.26 8.24 15.55
CA PRO A 78 -8.50 7.21 14.86
C PRO A 78 -9.36 5.96 14.65
N VAL A 79 -9.30 5.38 13.46
CA VAL A 79 -10.02 4.16 13.09
C VAL A 79 -9.03 3.12 12.58
N GLU A 80 -9.07 1.92 13.15
CA GLU A 80 -8.35 0.77 12.62
C GLU A 80 -9.29 -0.09 11.78
N ILE A 81 -8.96 -0.26 10.50
CA ILE A 81 -9.71 -1.13 9.58
C ILE A 81 -8.94 -2.44 9.40
N LEU A 82 -9.45 -3.51 10.00
CA LEU A 82 -8.97 -4.87 9.73
C LEU A 82 -9.78 -5.47 8.58
N LEU A 83 -9.17 -5.57 7.41
CA LEU A 83 -9.82 -6.04 6.19
C LEU A 83 -9.38 -7.47 5.82
N PHE A 84 -10.34 -8.38 5.67
CA PHE A 84 -10.13 -9.73 5.15
C PHE A 84 -10.65 -9.83 3.71
N ILE A 85 -9.82 -10.30 2.79
CA ILE A 85 -10.15 -10.35 1.36
C ILE A 85 -9.73 -11.68 0.74
N GLY A 86 -10.46 -12.10 -0.29
CA GLY A 86 -9.98 -13.08 -1.26
C GLY A 86 -9.59 -12.37 -2.56
N THR A 87 -8.34 -12.50 -2.99
CA THR A 87 -7.88 -11.89 -4.27
C THR A 87 -8.55 -12.45 -5.52
N TRP A 88 -9.08 -13.66 -5.38
CA TRP A 88 -9.89 -14.38 -6.38
C TRP A 88 -11.39 -14.07 -6.28
N CYS A 89 -11.85 -13.35 -5.26
CA CYS A 89 -13.26 -12.99 -5.11
C CYS A 89 -13.62 -11.76 -5.95
N SER A 90 -14.62 -11.89 -6.84
CA SER A 90 -15.08 -10.82 -7.73
C SER A 90 -15.51 -9.55 -6.98
N ASP A 91 -16.20 -9.70 -5.85
CA ASP A 91 -16.62 -8.56 -5.04
C ASP A 91 -15.42 -7.85 -4.41
N CYS A 92 -14.43 -8.60 -3.92
CA CYS A 92 -13.20 -8.00 -3.41
C CYS A 92 -12.46 -7.24 -4.51
N ARG A 93 -12.40 -7.77 -5.74
CA ARG A 93 -11.79 -7.07 -6.88
C ARG A 93 -12.52 -5.78 -7.22
N ARG A 94 -13.83 -5.73 -7.03
CA ARG A 94 -14.67 -4.56 -7.32
C ARG A 94 -14.63 -3.50 -6.21
N GLU A 95 -14.73 -3.90 -4.94
CA GLU A 95 -14.99 -2.97 -3.83
C GLU A 95 -13.73 -2.54 -3.07
N VAL A 96 -12.75 -3.42 -2.89
CA VAL A 96 -11.53 -3.10 -2.13
C VAL A 96 -10.72 -1.94 -2.75
N PRO A 97 -10.53 -1.88 -4.08
CA PRO A 97 -9.89 -0.73 -4.71
C PRO A 97 -10.61 0.61 -4.48
N LYS A 98 -11.94 0.58 -4.41
CA LYS A 98 -12.76 1.78 -4.16
C LYS A 98 -12.57 2.28 -2.73
N LEU A 99 -12.53 1.37 -1.76
CA LEU A 99 -12.22 1.70 -0.38
C LEU A 99 -10.85 2.39 -0.29
N PHE A 100 -9.80 1.79 -0.85
CA PHE A 100 -8.45 2.39 -0.86
C PHE A 100 -8.46 3.78 -1.50
N LYS A 101 -9.05 3.94 -2.67
CA LYS A 101 -9.12 5.23 -3.38
C LYS A 101 -9.83 6.30 -2.56
N THR A 102 -10.89 5.91 -1.85
CA THR A 102 -11.69 6.83 -1.04
C THR A 102 -10.90 7.31 0.19
N LEU A 103 -10.21 6.39 0.87
CA LEU A 103 -9.34 6.70 2.02
C LEU A 103 -8.15 7.57 1.60
N ASP A 104 -7.47 7.21 0.50
CA ASP A 104 -6.34 7.99 -0.05
C ASP A 104 -6.76 9.43 -0.38
N MET A 105 -7.93 9.63 -1.01
CA MET A 105 -8.46 10.96 -1.31
C MET A 105 -8.88 11.73 -0.07
N ALA A 106 -9.38 11.02 0.94
CA ALA A 106 -9.70 11.60 2.23
C ALA A 106 -8.45 11.90 3.07
N LYS A 107 -7.27 11.44 2.66
CA LYS A 107 -6.00 11.50 3.43
C LYS A 107 -6.15 10.90 4.83
N ASN A 108 -6.90 9.81 4.93
CA ASN A 108 -7.13 9.01 6.13
C ASN A 108 -6.52 7.61 5.98
#